data_AF-X0WXG6-F1
#
_entry.id   AF-X0WXG6-F1
#
_cell.length_a   1.000
_cell.length_b   1.000
_cell.length_c   1.000
_cell.angle_alpha   90.00
_cell.angle_beta   90.00
_cell.angle_gamma   90.00
#
_symmetry.space_group_name_H-M   'P 1'
#
loop_
_entity.id
_entity.type
_entity.pdbx_description
1 polymer ?
#
loop_
_entity_poly.entity_id
_entity_poly.type
_entity_poly.pdbx_seq_one_letter_code
_entity_poly.pdbx_strand_id
1 'polypeptide(L)'
;EELPQILACHIGGSDEYASLDAAGTLPLSRRVIQAVRAVKEAVMATNAEGADAPLGLTITDETKPRTVYCCPLIDAGGPLDALYVDMPSEQTMPDTFDFFQAVARQVVLVRKSLLLARARAENEVLEHQLSTAREIQSQLTPRDLDEISGVDLAIHYEPAMWVGGDYCDVWRLPDGRVAFAVGDVSGKGLPAAIAMANLQAALRSTMAFCSDLSLIVAQTNGLLGRNLPERMFVTLFVGLL
;
A
#
# COMPACT_ATOMS: atom_id res chain seq x y z
N GLU A 1 -1.05 -24.87 -4.60
CA GLU A 1 -0.88 -24.59 -3.16
C GLU A 1 0.52 -24.02 -2.98
N GLU A 2 0.64 -22.80 -2.46
CA GLU A 2 1.96 -22.24 -2.13
C GLU A 2 2.60 -23.11 -1.05
N LEU A 3 3.81 -23.60 -1.33
CA LEU A 3 4.58 -24.34 -0.35
C LEU A 3 4.83 -23.44 0.87
N PRO A 4 4.60 -23.93 2.08
CA PRO A 4 4.77 -23.14 3.27
C PRO A 4 6.23 -22.72 3.45
N GLN A 5 6.47 -21.43 3.72
CA GLN A 5 7.82 -20.98 4.03
C GLN A 5 8.10 -21.29 5.50
N ILE A 6 8.92 -22.31 5.73
CA ILE A 6 9.37 -22.70 7.07
C ILE A 6 10.78 -22.17 7.24
N LEU A 7 11.01 -21.41 8.31
CA LEU A 7 12.35 -21.01 8.71
C LEU A 7 12.97 -22.18 9.46
N ALA A 8 13.73 -23.02 8.75
CA ALA A 8 14.36 -24.19 9.33
C ALA A 8 15.82 -23.92 9.71
N CYS A 9 16.22 -24.36 10.90
CA CYS A 9 17.58 -24.26 11.41
C CYS A 9 17.98 -25.58 12.07
N HIS A 10 19.23 -25.97 11.90
CA HIS A 10 19.84 -27.08 12.62
C HIS A 10 21.01 -26.57 13.45
N ILE A 11 21.07 -27.00 14.69
CA ILE A 11 22.12 -26.64 15.64
C ILE A 11 22.87 -27.93 15.98
N GLY A 12 24.12 -28.06 15.53
CA GLY A 12 24.93 -29.28 15.63
C GLY A 12 26.34 -29.09 15.07
N GLY A 13 27.20 -30.10 15.24
CA GLY A 13 28.59 -30.06 14.78
C GLY A 13 28.73 -30.26 13.26
N SER A 14 29.84 -29.81 12.67
CA SER A 14 30.11 -29.92 11.22
C SER A 14 30.23 -31.36 10.69
N ASP A 15 30.31 -32.37 11.55
CA ASP A 15 30.30 -33.79 11.15
C ASP A 15 28.87 -34.39 11.14
N GLU A 16 27.85 -33.61 11.51
CA GLU A 16 26.45 -34.04 11.62
C GLU A 16 25.58 -33.65 10.41
N TYR A 17 26.19 -33.19 9.30
CA TYR A 17 25.54 -32.95 8.00
C TYR A 17 24.84 -34.18 7.39
N ALA A 18 24.93 -35.36 8.01
CA ALA A 18 24.14 -36.54 7.67
C ALA A 18 22.62 -36.31 7.78
N SER A 19 22.18 -35.24 8.45
CA SER A 19 20.78 -34.86 8.57
C SER A 19 20.28 -33.91 7.47
N LEU A 20 21.02 -33.63 6.40
CA LEU A 20 20.46 -32.98 5.21
C LEU A 20 19.98 -34.05 4.23
N ASP A 21 18.83 -33.83 3.58
CA ASP A 21 18.40 -34.71 2.50
C ASP A 21 19.37 -34.64 1.30
N ALA A 22 19.21 -35.54 0.33
CA ALA A 22 20.08 -35.60 -0.85
C ALA A 22 20.11 -34.28 -1.68
N ALA A 23 19.22 -33.33 -1.38
CA ALA A 23 19.16 -32.01 -2.00
C ALA A 23 19.80 -30.89 -1.14
N GLY A 24 20.39 -31.21 0.02
CA GLY A 24 21.01 -30.25 0.93
C GLY A 24 20.01 -29.48 1.80
N THR A 25 18.78 -29.99 1.93
CA THR A 25 17.68 -29.39 2.69
C THR A 25 17.46 -30.13 4.01
N LEU A 26 17.06 -29.39 5.05
CA LEU A 26 16.72 -30.03 6.33
C LEU A 26 15.44 -30.88 6.18
N PRO A 27 15.46 -32.18 6.55
CA PRO A 27 14.28 -33.02 6.56
C PRO A 27 13.34 -32.57 7.68
N LEU A 28 12.20 -32.02 7.28
CA LEU A 28 11.22 -31.50 8.23
C LEU A 28 10.18 -32.57 8.59
N SER A 29 9.92 -32.77 9.89
CA SER A 29 8.86 -33.67 10.35
C SER A 29 7.47 -33.10 10.01
N ARG A 30 6.78 -33.73 9.04
CA ARG A 30 5.42 -33.35 8.64
C ARG A 30 4.44 -33.37 9.83
N ARG A 31 4.60 -34.33 10.75
CA ARG A 31 3.78 -34.43 11.97
C ARG A 31 3.95 -33.20 12.87
N VAL A 32 5.18 -32.75 13.08
CA VAL A 32 5.47 -31.58 13.91
C VAL A 32 4.94 -30.30 13.26
N ILE A 33 5.13 -30.14 11.95
CA ILE A 33 4.59 -28.99 11.21
C ILE A 33 3.06 -28.96 11.28
N GLN A 34 2.40 -30.11 11.07
CA GLN A 34 0.95 -30.21 11.16
C GLN A 34 0.44 -29.94 12.58
N ALA A 35 1.15 -30.43 13.60
CA ALA A 35 0.80 -30.18 15.00
C ALA A 35 0.82 -28.69 15.32
N VAL A 36 1.92 -27.97 15.03
CA VAL A 36 2.03 -26.52 15.26
C VAL A 36 0.95 -25.74 14.52
N ARG A 37 0.57 -26.15 13.31
CA ARG A 37 -0.51 -25.50 12.55
C ARG A 37 -1.88 -25.71 13.17
N ALA A 38 -2.14 -26.92 13.64
CA ALA A 38 -3.42 -27.28 14.23
C ALA A 38 -3.63 -26.55 15.57
N VAL A 39 -2.60 -26.55 16.42
CA VAL A 39 -2.69 -25.98 17.77
C VAL A 39 -2.38 -24.49 17.82
N LYS A 40 -1.64 -23.96 16.83
CA LYS A 40 -1.14 -22.57 16.78
C LYS A 40 -0.29 -22.17 17.99
N GLU A 41 0.34 -23.15 18.62
CA GLU A 41 1.26 -23.01 19.75
C GLU A 41 2.58 -23.71 19.42
N ALA A 42 3.63 -23.39 20.18
CA ALA A 42 4.92 -24.05 20.02
C ALA A 42 4.81 -25.53 20.41
N VAL A 43 5.46 -26.40 19.63
CA VAL A 43 5.48 -27.84 19.84
C VAL A 43 6.93 -28.30 19.97
N MET A 44 7.16 -29.18 20.94
CA MET A 44 8.42 -29.90 21.11
C MET A 44 8.19 -31.37 20.76
N ALA A 45 9.11 -31.95 20.02
CA ALA A 45 9.13 -33.38 19.76
C ALA A 45 10.55 -33.92 19.88
N THR A 46 10.71 -35.15 20.38
CA THR A 46 12.02 -35.80 20.55
C THR A 46 11.95 -37.27 20.16
N ASN A 47 13.08 -37.87 19.79
CA ASN A 47 13.24 -39.33 19.65
C ASN A 47 14.08 -39.93 20.79
N ALA A 48 14.41 -39.17 21.84
CA ALA A 48 15.14 -39.66 23.00
C ALA A 48 14.26 -40.58 23.88
N GLU A 49 14.80 -41.74 24.27
CA GLU A 49 14.10 -42.67 25.16
C GLU A 49 13.86 -42.05 26.55
N GLY A 50 12.65 -42.22 27.09
CA GLY A 50 12.28 -41.73 28.43
C GLY A 50 12.02 -40.23 28.55
N ALA A 51 11.97 -39.50 27.44
CA ALA A 51 11.69 -38.07 27.45
C ALA A 51 10.19 -37.75 27.59
N ASP A 52 9.87 -36.76 28.43
CA ASP A 52 8.52 -36.24 28.64
C ASP A 52 8.18 -35.18 27.57
N ALA A 53 8.07 -35.61 26.31
CA ALA A 53 7.69 -34.76 25.19
C ALA A 53 6.25 -35.08 24.73
N PRO A 54 5.42 -34.06 24.43
CA PRO A 54 4.02 -34.27 24.04
C PRO A 54 3.86 -34.93 22.66
N LEU A 55 4.90 -34.94 21.83
CA LEU A 55 4.95 -35.66 20.55
C LEU A 55 6.27 -36.45 20.40
N GLY A 56 6.16 -37.69 19.91
CA GLY A 56 7.32 -38.46 19.42
C GLY A 56 7.74 -38.03 18.02
N LEU A 57 9.04 -37.99 17.75
CA LEU A 57 9.58 -37.79 16.40
C LEU A 57 9.56 -39.08 15.58
N THR A 58 9.21 -38.99 14.30
CA THR A 58 9.42 -40.05 13.31
C THR A 58 10.42 -39.51 12.27
N ILE A 59 11.68 -39.38 12.66
CA ILE A 59 12.77 -39.02 11.75
C ILE A 59 13.50 -40.32 11.39
N THR A 60 13.87 -40.48 10.11
CA THR A 60 14.39 -41.72 9.52
C THR A 60 15.81 -42.12 9.94
N ASP A 61 16.48 -41.32 10.79
CA ASP A 61 17.78 -41.67 11.36
C ASP A 61 17.64 -41.82 12.89
N GLU A 62 17.31 -43.04 13.31
CA GLU A 62 17.05 -43.44 14.69
C GLU A 62 18.33 -43.55 15.55
N THR A 63 19.50 -43.25 14.98
CA THR A 63 20.79 -43.61 15.62
C THR A 63 21.29 -42.62 16.67
N LYS A 64 20.73 -41.39 16.73
CA LYS A 64 21.10 -40.38 17.73
C LYS A 64 19.87 -39.63 18.30
N PRO A 65 19.84 -39.32 19.61
CA PRO A 65 18.76 -38.57 20.23
C PRO A 65 18.78 -37.10 19.77
N ARG A 66 17.67 -36.65 19.19
CA ARG A 66 17.41 -35.31 18.66
C ARG A 66 16.11 -34.74 19.21
N THR A 67 16.08 -33.43 19.40
CA THR A 67 14.90 -32.68 19.83
C THR A 67 14.62 -31.58 18.83
N VAL A 68 13.35 -31.48 18.44
CA VAL A 68 12.83 -30.49 17.51
C VAL A 68 11.92 -29.53 18.27
N TYR A 69 12.19 -28.25 18.09
CA TYR A 69 11.35 -27.15 18.54
C TYR A 69 10.70 -26.50 17.32
N CYS A 70 9.37 -26.53 17.25
CA CYS A 70 8.65 -25.89 16.17
C CYS A 70 7.73 -24.82 16.75
N CYS A 71 7.99 -23.56 16.44
CA CYS A 71 7.26 -22.41 16.95
C CYS A 71 6.47 -21.74 15.83
N PRO A 72 5.20 -21.37 16.03
CA PRO A 72 4.42 -20.69 15.00
C PRO A 72 4.96 -19.29 14.73
N LEU A 73 5.03 -18.89 13.45
CA LEU A 73 5.38 -17.53 13.01
C LEU A 73 4.16 -16.83 12.42
N ILE A 74 3.00 -16.98 13.08
CA ILE A 74 1.72 -16.52 12.56
C ILE A 74 1.65 -14.98 12.65
N ASP A 75 1.58 -14.33 11.50
CA ASP A 75 1.19 -12.92 11.33
C ASP A 75 0.01 -12.84 10.35
N ALA A 76 -0.78 -11.77 10.42
CA ALA A 76 -2.04 -11.60 9.69
C ALA A 76 -1.90 -11.44 8.16
N GLY A 77 -0.75 -11.76 7.56
CA GLY A 77 -0.54 -11.54 6.13
C GLY A 77 0.80 -11.99 5.55
N GLY A 78 1.40 -13.10 6.03
CA GLY A 78 2.70 -13.55 5.53
C GLY A 78 2.81 -15.06 5.28
N PRO A 79 3.59 -15.53 4.27
CA PRO A 79 3.75 -16.95 3.91
C PRO A 79 4.60 -17.80 4.87
N LEU A 80 5.10 -17.21 5.96
CA LEU A 80 6.03 -17.85 6.88
C LEU A 80 5.22 -18.48 8.03
N ASP A 81 5.28 -19.80 8.13
CA ASP A 81 4.35 -20.55 8.98
C ASP A 81 4.94 -20.89 10.34
N ALA A 82 6.23 -21.23 10.38
CA ALA A 82 6.88 -21.71 11.59
C ALA A 82 8.39 -21.54 11.55
N LEU A 83 8.98 -21.38 12.74
CA LEU A 83 10.39 -21.58 13.04
C LEU A 83 10.57 -23.04 13.44
N TYR A 84 11.34 -23.80 12.66
CA TYR A 84 11.65 -25.21 12.92
C TYR A 84 13.12 -25.32 13.31
N VAL A 85 13.40 -25.72 14.54
CA VAL A 85 14.76 -25.89 15.05
C VAL A 85 14.97 -27.35 15.39
N ASP A 86 16.01 -27.94 14.83
CA ASP A 86 16.44 -29.31 15.08
C ASP A 86 17.82 -29.30 15.77
N MET A 87 17.96 -30.00 16.89
CA MET A 87 19.20 -30.03 17.65
C MET A 87 19.41 -31.37 18.40
N PRO A 88 20.66 -31.79 18.68
CA PRO A 88 20.94 -32.93 19.55
C PRO A 88 20.29 -32.78 20.92
N SER A 89 19.66 -33.84 21.44
CA SER A 89 18.97 -33.78 22.73
C SER A 89 19.92 -33.47 23.89
N GLU A 90 21.21 -33.85 23.79
CA GLU A 90 22.23 -33.53 24.78
C GLU A 90 22.56 -32.03 24.90
N GLN A 91 22.26 -31.25 23.85
CA GLN A 91 22.47 -29.79 23.83
C GLN A 91 21.24 -29.02 24.33
N THR A 92 20.16 -29.72 24.66
CA THR A 92 18.94 -29.11 25.19
C THR A 92 19.16 -28.65 26.62
N MET A 93 18.75 -27.41 26.91
CA MET A 93 18.75 -26.82 28.25
C MET A 93 17.29 -26.71 28.77
N PRO A 94 17.08 -26.55 30.09
CA PRO A 94 15.73 -26.44 30.65
C PRO A 94 14.87 -25.35 29.99
N ASP A 95 15.46 -24.21 29.61
CA ASP A 95 14.75 -23.05 29.07
C ASP A 95 14.76 -22.99 27.53
N THR A 96 15.28 -24.01 26.84
CA THR A 96 15.44 -24.00 25.37
C THR A 96 14.11 -23.83 24.64
N PHE A 97 13.03 -24.42 25.15
CA PHE A 97 11.69 -24.27 24.59
C PHE A 97 11.20 -22.81 24.65
N ASP A 98 11.31 -22.19 25.82
CA ASP A 98 10.91 -20.80 26.05
C ASP A 98 11.79 -19.83 25.26
N PHE A 99 13.08 -20.14 25.12
CA PHE A 99 14.01 -19.39 24.30
C PHE A 99 13.56 -19.35 22.83
N PHE A 100 13.31 -20.50 22.20
CA PHE A 100 12.88 -20.52 20.79
C PHE A 100 11.49 -19.92 20.59
N GLN A 101 10.61 -20.05 21.58
CA GLN A 101 9.32 -19.37 21.55
C GLN A 101 9.49 -17.84 21.62
N ALA A 102 10.42 -17.34 22.44
CA ALA A 102 10.76 -15.93 22.49
C ALA A 102 11.40 -15.44 21.19
N VAL A 103 12.31 -16.20 20.59
CA VAL A 103 12.91 -15.91 19.28
C VAL A 103 11.83 -15.85 18.20
N ALA A 104 10.93 -16.82 18.15
CA ALA A 104 9.83 -16.83 17.18
C ALA A 104 8.94 -15.57 17.30
N ARG A 105 8.60 -15.16 18.53
CA ARG A 105 7.87 -13.91 18.77
C ARG A 105 8.64 -12.68 18.29
N GLN A 106 9.95 -12.61 18.52
CA GLN A 106 10.79 -11.51 18.05
C GLN A 106 10.85 -11.46 16.51
N VAL A 107 10.97 -12.61 15.85
CA VAL A 107 10.94 -12.70 14.38
C VAL A 107 9.61 -12.15 13.83
N VAL A 108 8.47 -12.55 14.42
CA VAL A 108 7.15 -12.02 14.03
C VAL A 108 7.07 -10.51 14.23
N LEU A 109 7.52 -10.00 15.39
CA LEU A 109 7.48 -8.59 15.71
C LEU A 109 8.33 -7.74 14.76
N VAL A 110 9.58 -8.13 14.52
CA VAL A 110 10.51 -7.41 13.63
C VAL A 110 9.96 -7.39 12.21
N ARG A 111 9.44 -8.52 11.73
CA ARG A 111 8.81 -8.61 10.42
C ARG A 111 7.62 -7.69 10.28
N LYS A 112 6.68 -7.73 11.25
CA LYS A 112 5.51 -6.85 11.26
C LYS A 112 5.93 -5.38 11.24
N SER A 113 6.94 -5.03 12.03
CA SER A 113 7.48 -3.67 12.11
C SER A 113 8.07 -3.22 10.77
N LEU A 114 8.79 -4.11 10.08
CA LEU A 114 9.35 -3.84 8.76
C LEU A 114 8.27 -3.65 7.69
N LEU A 115 7.24 -4.51 7.68
CA LEU A 115 6.12 -4.39 6.74
C LEU A 115 5.34 -3.08 6.95
N LEU A 116 5.08 -2.73 8.21
CA LEU A 116 4.44 -1.45 8.55
C LEU A 116 5.30 -0.26 8.18
N ALA A 117 6.61 -0.31 8.44
CA ALA A 117 7.54 0.75 8.05
C ALA A 117 7.57 0.95 6.53
N ARG A 118 7.57 -0.15 5.76
CA ARG A 118 7.49 -0.09 4.30
C ARG A 118 6.17 0.51 3.82
N ALA A 119 5.03 0.04 4.34
CA ALA A 119 3.72 0.59 3.97
C ALA A 119 3.57 2.07 4.34
N ARG A 120 4.21 2.51 5.44
CA ARG A 120 4.27 3.93 5.80
C ARG A 120 5.10 4.73 4.81
N ALA A 121 6.31 4.27 4.48
CA ALA A 121 7.16 4.94 3.50
C ALA A 121 6.48 5.06 2.12
N GLU A 122 5.77 4.00 1.68
CA GLU A 122 5.00 4.03 0.43
C GLU A 122 3.84 5.05 0.50
N ASN A 123 3.13 5.13 1.63
CA ASN A 123 2.08 6.15 1.83
C ASN A 123 2.65 7.58 1.91
N GLU A 124 3.77 7.80 2.59
CA GLU A 124 4.42 9.12 2.68
C GLU A 124 4.80 9.66 1.29
N VAL A 125 5.30 8.78 0.41
CA VAL A 125 5.59 9.16 -0.99
C VAL A 125 4.31 9.56 -1.73
N LEU A 126 3.22 8.81 -1.57
CA LEU A 126 1.92 9.13 -2.19
C LEU A 126 1.32 10.43 -1.66
N GLU A 127 1.37 10.64 -0.34
CA GLU A 127 0.91 11.87 0.30
C GLU A 127 1.69 13.07 -0.20
N HIS A 128 3.02 12.94 -0.35
CA HIS A 128 3.84 14.01 -0.89
C HIS A 128 3.47 14.35 -2.34
N GLN A 129 3.27 13.33 -3.19
CA GLN A 129 2.83 13.54 -4.58
C GLN A 129 1.46 14.23 -4.66
N LEU A 130 0.51 13.83 -3.81
CA LEU A 130 -0.82 14.43 -3.75
C LEU A 130 -0.79 15.86 -3.20
N SER A 131 0.10 16.15 -2.24
CA SER A 131 0.34 17.52 -1.75
C SER A 131 0.85 18.43 -2.87
N THR A 132 1.84 17.98 -3.64
CA THR A 132 2.34 18.72 -4.80
C THR A 132 1.24 18.95 -5.84
N ALA A 133 0.40 17.94 -6.10
CA ALA A 133 -0.74 18.08 -7.00
C ALA A 133 -1.76 19.12 -6.50
N ARG A 134 -2.03 19.16 -5.18
CA ARG A 134 -2.87 20.18 -4.54
C ARG A 134 -2.29 21.58 -4.71
N GLU A 135 -0.99 21.74 -4.49
CA GLU A 135 -0.31 23.02 -4.69
C GLU A 135 -0.42 23.51 -6.14
N ILE A 136 -0.18 22.63 -7.12
CA ILE A 136 -0.33 22.96 -8.55
C ILE A 136 -1.78 23.35 -8.84
N GLN A 137 -2.75 22.55 -8.38
CA GLN A 137 -4.17 22.83 -8.61
C GLN A 137 -4.60 24.17 -7.99
N SER A 138 -4.10 24.52 -6.80
CA SER A 138 -4.36 25.81 -6.16
C SER A 138 -3.78 27.02 -6.90
N GLN A 139 -2.82 26.80 -7.80
CA GLN A 139 -2.27 27.85 -8.67
C GLN A 139 -3.09 28.01 -9.95
N LEU A 140 -3.98 27.06 -10.26
CA LEU A 140 -4.90 27.17 -11.38
C LEU A 140 -6.00 28.21 -11.07
N THR A 141 -6.48 28.30 -9.84
CA THR A 141 -7.45 29.32 -9.44
C THR A 141 -6.82 30.73 -9.47
N PRO A 142 -7.52 31.77 -9.97
CA PRO A 142 -7.03 33.15 -9.91
C PRO A 142 -6.72 33.56 -8.48
N ARG A 143 -5.52 34.09 -8.27
CA ARG A 143 -5.09 34.65 -6.97
C ARG A 143 -5.28 36.15 -6.91
N ASP A 144 -4.96 36.82 -8.01
CA ASP A 144 -5.11 38.25 -8.17
C ASP A 144 -6.30 38.50 -9.10
N LEU A 145 -7.36 39.06 -8.52
CA LEU A 145 -8.54 39.48 -9.25
C LEU A 145 -8.35 40.94 -9.62
N ASP A 146 -8.35 41.25 -10.91
CA ASP A 146 -8.37 42.63 -11.36
C ASP A 146 -9.60 43.35 -10.80
N GLU A 147 -9.46 44.62 -10.43
CA GLU A 147 -10.61 45.45 -10.07
C GLU A 147 -11.57 45.56 -11.27
N ILE A 148 -12.83 45.16 -11.03
CA ILE A 148 -13.92 45.26 -11.99
C ILE A 148 -14.82 46.40 -11.51
N SER A 149 -14.98 47.44 -12.34
CA SER A 149 -15.77 48.61 -11.95
C SER A 149 -17.22 48.22 -11.62
N GLY A 150 -17.66 48.54 -10.41
CA GLY A 150 -19.04 48.26 -9.95
C GLY A 150 -19.29 46.82 -9.49
N VAL A 151 -18.26 45.97 -9.41
CA VAL A 151 -18.38 44.57 -8.95
C VAL A 151 -17.33 44.30 -7.88
N ASP A 152 -17.78 43.82 -6.72
CA ASP A 152 -16.91 43.26 -5.69
C ASP A 152 -16.82 41.74 -5.89
N LEU A 153 -15.61 41.20 -6.01
CA LEU A 153 -15.38 39.82 -6.42
C LEU A 153 -14.42 39.13 -5.45
N ALA A 154 -14.81 37.95 -4.98
CA ALA A 154 -13.98 37.07 -4.16
C ALA A 154 -14.11 35.63 -4.65
N ILE A 155 -13.00 34.90 -4.65
CA ILE A 155 -12.95 33.47 -4.97
C ILE A 155 -12.34 32.73 -3.78
N HIS A 156 -12.99 31.64 -3.38
CA HIS A 156 -12.44 30.70 -2.41
C HIS A 156 -12.55 29.29 -2.97
N TYR A 157 -11.43 28.57 -2.97
CA TYR A 157 -11.33 27.20 -3.46
C TYR A 157 -10.70 26.31 -2.39
N GLU A 158 -11.46 25.31 -1.93
CA GLU A 158 -11.02 24.35 -0.92
C GLU A 158 -11.49 22.94 -1.35
N PRO A 159 -10.59 22.07 -1.83
CA PRO A 159 -10.98 20.74 -2.26
C PRO A 159 -11.30 19.84 -1.07
N ALA A 160 -12.29 18.96 -1.21
CA ALA A 160 -12.74 18.04 -0.15
C ALA A 160 -11.67 16.99 0.27
N MET A 161 -10.67 16.74 -0.59
CA MET A 161 -9.54 15.83 -0.36
C MET A 161 -8.25 16.58 -0.71
N TRP A 162 -7.24 15.90 -1.28
CA TRP A 162 -6.06 16.59 -1.81
C TRP A 162 -6.38 17.47 -3.02
N VAL A 163 -7.16 16.96 -3.98
CA VAL A 163 -7.52 17.65 -5.23
C VAL A 163 -9.00 17.45 -5.56
N GLY A 164 -9.60 18.40 -6.29
CA GLY A 164 -11.05 18.43 -6.58
C GLY A 164 -11.42 18.57 -8.05
N GLY A 165 -12.69 18.33 -8.38
CA GLY A 165 -13.27 18.57 -9.71
C GLY A 165 -13.82 19.98 -9.88
N ASP A 166 -14.03 20.69 -8.78
CA ASP A 166 -14.59 22.03 -8.76
C ASP A 166 -13.67 23.02 -9.48
N TYR A 167 -14.29 23.99 -10.15
CA TYR A 167 -13.64 24.96 -11.00
C TYR A 167 -14.22 26.35 -10.75
N CYS A 168 -13.36 27.35 -10.60
CA CYS A 168 -13.76 28.75 -10.52
C CYS A 168 -12.67 29.62 -11.14
N ASP A 169 -13.08 30.57 -11.98
CA ASP A 169 -12.15 31.37 -12.75
C ASP A 169 -12.78 32.67 -13.25
N VAL A 170 -11.96 33.71 -13.42
CA VAL A 170 -12.38 35.05 -13.86
C VAL A 170 -11.28 35.69 -14.71
N TRP A 171 -11.67 36.40 -15.77
CA TRP A 171 -10.75 36.90 -16.79
C TRP A 171 -11.34 37.98 -17.69
N ARG A 172 -10.46 38.80 -18.27
CA ARG A 172 -10.81 39.79 -19.30
C ARG A 172 -10.78 39.15 -20.69
N LEU A 173 -11.82 39.43 -21.48
CA LEU A 173 -11.92 39.07 -22.89
C LEU A 173 -11.19 40.11 -23.78
N PRO A 174 -10.88 39.77 -25.04
CA PRO A 174 -10.22 40.70 -25.97
C PRO A 174 -10.99 42.00 -26.26
N ASP A 175 -12.31 42.01 -26.05
CA ASP A 175 -13.16 43.18 -26.21
C ASP A 175 -13.30 44.03 -24.93
N GLY A 176 -12.57 43.67 -23.86
CA GLY A 176 -12.54 44.39 -22.60
C GLY A 176 -13.61 43.98 -21.58
N ARG A 177 -14.58 43.15 -21.95
CA ARG A 177 -15.57 42.59 -21.00
C ARG A 177 -14.91 41.60 -20.06
N VAL A 178 -15.53 41.36 -18.90
CA VAL A 178 -15.03 40.35 -17.95
C VAL A 178 -15.92 39.12 -18.04
N ALA A 179 -15.34 37.95 -18.21
CA ALA A 179 -16.04 36.69 -18.11
C ALA A 179 -15.69 35.98 -16.81
N PHE A 180 -16.64 35.24 -16.27
CA PHE A 180 -16.45 34.38 -15.10
C PHE A 180 -17.03 32.99 -15.37
N ALA A 181 -16.45 31.99 -14.73
CA ALA A 181 -16.87 30.61 -14.84
C ALA A 181 -16.86 29.92 -13.47
N VAL A 182 -17.87 29.10 -13.22
CA VAL A 182 -17.91 28.14 -12.12
C VAL A 182 -18.32 26.80 -12.70
N GLY A 183 -17.61 25.73 -12.36
CA GLY A 183 -17.92 24.40 -12.85
C GLY A 183 -17.65 23.31 -11.84
N ASP A 184 -18.22 22.15 -12.09
CA ASP A 184 -18.03 20.92 -11.33
C ASP A 184 -17.86 19.75 -12.30
N VAL A 185 -16.75 19.04 -12.17
CA VAL A 185 -16.43 17.86 -12.98
C VAL A 185 -16.94 16.62 -12.27
N SER A 186 -17.68 15.79 -12.99
CA SER A 186 -18.22 14.55 -12.43
C SER A 186 -17.11 13.59 -11.95
N GLY A 187 -17.27 13.08 -10.74
CA GLY A 187 -16.30 12.21 -10.08
C GLY A 187 -15.64 12.88 -8.87
N LYS A 188 -14.48 12.36 -8.46
CA LYS A 188 -13.72 12.90 -7.32
C LYS A 188 -12.24 12.54 -7.41
N GLY A 189 -11.40 13.25 -6.67
CA GLY A 189 -9.97 13.00 -6.56
C GLY A 189 -9.21 13.30 -7.86
N LEU A 190 -8.11 12.59 -8.09
CA LEU A 190 -7.17 12.89 -9.16
C LEU A 190 -7.77 12.88 -10.58
N PRO A 191 -8.64 11.92 -10.98
CA PRO A 191 -9.24 11.94 -12.31
C PRO A 191 -10.08 13.20 -12.58
N ALA A 192 -10.89 13.63 -11.59
CA ALA A 192 -11.71 14.83 -11.70
C ALA A 192 -10.83 16.10 -11.75
N ALA A 193 -9.75 16.13 -10.97
CA ALA A 193 -8.79 17.23 -10.97
C ALA A 193 -8.05 17.41 -12.30
N ILE A 194 -7.65 16.31 -12.95
CA ILE A 194 -7.03 16.34 -14.28
C ILE A 194 -8.01 16.88 -15.32
N ALA A 195 -9.26 16.42 -15.26
CA ALA A 195 -10.32 16.89 -16.15
C ALA A 195 -10.67 18.36 -15.92
N MET A 196 -10.64 18.83 -14.68
CA MET A 196 -10.78 20.25 -14.33
C MET A 196 -9.65 21.09 -14.93
N ALA A 197 -8.40 20.64 -14.81
CA ALA A 197 -7.26 21.33 -15.44
C ALA A 197 -7.39 21.39 -16.97
N ASN A 198 -7.95 20.34 -17.58
CA ASN A 198 -8.24 20.31 -19.03
C ASN A 198 -9.36 21.30 -19.41
N LEU A 199 -10.44 21.37 -18.61
CA LEU A 199 -11.49 22.38 -18.75
C LEU A 199 -10.91 23.79 -18.70
N GLN A 200 -10.07 24.07 -17.71
CA GLN A 200 -9.44 25.37 -17.59
C GLN A 200 -8.58 25.70 -18.81
N ALA A 201 -7.70 24.77 -19.21
CA ALA A 201 -6.82 24.99 -20.35
C ALA A 201 -7.61 25.23 -21.65
N ALA A 202 -8.69 24.47 -21.86
CA ALA A 202 -9.59 24.64 -23.00
C ALA A 202 -10.31 25.99 -22.96
N LEU A 203 -10.89 26.36 -21.81
CA LEU A 203 -11.58 27.65 -21.65
C LEU A 203 -10.63 28.83 -21.86
N ARG A 204 -9.49 28.87 -21.16
CA ARG A 204 -8.50 29.95 -21.28
C ARG A 204 -7.99 30.09 -22.71
N SER A 205 -7.70 28.96 -23.38
CA SER A 205 -7.24 28.95 -24.77
C SER A 205 -8.27 29.52 -25.73
N THR A 206 -9.54 29.12 -25.58
CA THR A 206 -10.61 29.62 -26.46
C THR A 206 -10.93 31.10 -26.19
N MET A 207 -11.01 31.50 -24.92
CA MET A 207 -11.35 32.88 -24.52
C MET A 207 -10.25 33.89 -24.88
N ALA A 208 -9.00 33.46 -25.03
CA ALA A 208 -7.91 34.34 -25.46
C ALA A 208 -8.11 34.92 -26.88
N PHE A 209 -8.91 34.27 -27.72
CA PHE A 209 -9.10 34.65 -29.12
C PHE A 209 -10.56 34.82 -29.53
N CYS A 210 -11.51 34.63 -28.60
CA CYS A 210 -12.93 34.69 -28.87
C CYS A 210 -13.67 35.41 -27.74
N SER A 211 -14.63 36.26 -28.11
CA SER A 211 -15.48 37.00 -27.16
C SER A 211 -16.95 36.55 -27.21
N ASP A 212 -17.30 35.63 -28.11
CA ASP A 212 -18.63 35.04 -28.21
C ASP A 212 -18.75 33.86 -27.24
N LEU A 213 -19.54 34.05 -26.18
CA LEU A 213 -19.73 33.06 -25.11
C LEU A 213 -20.28 31.72 -25.63
N SER A 214 -21.18 31.76 -26.61
CA SER A 214 -21.78 30.55 -27.17
C SER A 214 -20.74 29.74 -27.94
N LEU A 215 -19.90 30.44 -28.72
CA LEU A 215 -18.80 29.82 -29.44
C LEU A 215 -17.74 29.27 -28.50
N ILE A 216 -17.41 30.02 -27.44
CA ILE A 216 -16.47 29.58 -26.40
C ILE A 216 -16.94 28.25 -25.80
N VAL A 217 -18.17 28.20 -25.30
CA VAL A 217 -18.73 27.00 -24.66
C VAL A 217 -18.78 25.83 -25.65
N ALA A 218 -19.21 26.06 -26.90
CA ALA A 218 -19.28 25.01 -27.91
C ALA A 218 -17.90 24.43 -28.24
N GLN A 219 -16.88 25.27 -28.38
CA GLN A 219 -15.51 24.84 -28.65
C GLN A 219 -14.89 24.11 -27.45
N THR A 220 -15.07 24.64 -26.24
CA THR A 220 -14.63 23.98 -25.01
C THR A 220 -15.28 22.60 -24.88
N ASN A 221 -16.59 22.47 -25.10
CA ASN A 221 -17.29 21.20 -25.06
C ASN A 221 -16.74 20.22 -26.11
N GLY A 222 -16.46 20.70 -27.33
CA GLY A 222 -15.84 19.88 -28.38
C GLY A 222 -14.44 19.38 -28.03
N LEU A 223 -13.63 20.19 -27.33
CA LEU A 223 -12.30 19.80 -26.84
C LEU A 223 -12.41 18.78 -25.70
N LEU A 224 -13.28 19.03 -24.73
CA LEU A 224 -13.51 18.14 -23.60
C LEU A 224 -14.07 16.79 -24.04
N GLY A 225 -15.04 16.76 -24.96
CA GLY A 225 -15.59 15.52 -25.48
C GLY A 225 -14.59 14.62 -26.21
N ARG A 226 -13.45 15.17 -26.66
CA ARG A 226 -12.35 14.38 -27.25
C ARG A 226 -11.34 13.88 -26.23
N ASN A 227 -11.18 14.61 -25.13
CA ASN A 227 -10.10 14.37 -24.16
C ASN A 227 -10.59 13.70 -22.88
N LEU A 228 -11.89 13.76 -22.57
CA LEU A 228 -12.47 13.16 -21.37
C LEU A 228 -13.00 11.74 -21.66
N PRO A 229 -12.94 10.83 -20.66
CA PRO A 229 -13.57 9.52 -20.75
C PRO A 229 -15.09 9.62 -20.97
N GLU A 230 -15.70 8.65 -21.66
CA GLU A 230 -17.14 8.65 -22.03
C GLU A 230 -18.12 8.83 -20.85
N ARG A 231 -17.70 8.52 -19.62
CA ARG A 231 -18.55 8.62 -18.41
C ARG A 231 -18.30 9.88 -17.58
N MET A 232 -17.46 10.78 -18.07
CA MET A 232 -17.12 12.02 -17.38
C MET A 232 -17.78 13.20 -18.11
N PHE A 233 -18.30 14.14 -17.32
CA PHE A 233 -18.91 15.35 -17.83
C PHE A 233 -18.60 16.52 -16.89
N VAL A 234 -18.82 17.73 -17.38
CA VAL A 234 -18.64 18.96 -16.61
C VAL A 234 -19.96 19.71 -16.60
N THR A 235 -20.43 20.09 -15.40
CA THR A 235 -21.48 21.09 -15.26
C THR A 235 -20.80 22.44 -15.20
N LEU A 236 -21.11 23.35 -16.12
CA LEU A 236 -20.44 24.65 -16.23
C LEU A 236 -21.47 25.77 -16.25
N PHE A 237 -21.28 26.76 -15.39
CA PHE A 237 -21.94 28.06 -15.42
C PHE A 237 -20.92 29.11 -15.85
N VAL A 238 -21.24 29.87 -16.91
CA VAL A 238 -20.36 30.90 -17.42
C VAL A 238 -21.17 32.17 -17.70
N GLY A 239 -20.60 33.33 -17.41
CA GLY A 239 -21.28 34.62 -17.58
C GLY A 239 -20.33 35.74 -17.97
N LEU A 240 -20.91 36.86 -18.41
CA LEU A 240 -20.20 38.08 -18.79
C LEU A 240 -20.69 39.24 -17.91
N LEU A 241 -19.76 40.10 -17.51
CA LEU A 241 -19.97 41.35 -16.79
C LEU A 241 -19.70 42.54 -17.72
#